data_AF-A0A7C4I3I3-F1
#
_entry.id   AF-A0A7C4I3I3-F1
#
_cell.length_a   1.000
_cell.length_b   1.000
_cell.length_c   1.000
_cell.angle_alpha   90.00
_cell.angle_beta   90.00
_cell.angle_gamma   90.00
#
_symmetry.space_group_name_H-M   'P 1'
#
loop_
_entity.id
_entity.type
_entity.pdbx_description
1 polymer ?
#
loop_
_entity_poly.entity_id
_entity_poly.type
_entity_poly.pdbx_seq_one_letter_code
_entity_poly.pdbx_strand_id
1 'polypeptide(L)'
;MNIFQRFSVDILVAVTAVFAVLMMVIPLPAFLLDALIAINITITLGIFLTTFYVKKPADFYVFPTLLLIVTIFRIGLNISTTRAILSKGASFDVEIIKAFGSFVVGNNVVVGLVIFIILVIVQLIVITRGATRVSEVAARFTLDALPGKQLSINEDLNAGLITEEEAKQRRLELRMEADFYGAMDGASRFVQGDAIVSIIVIFVNIIGGLIIGVGLRGEDIGAALNNYILFAVGDGIAAQIPALLMSTATGIIVTRSAAGEDFGKDVVKQLTVQPRTLYITGGFLSVLGVLPGFPTIQLFAIGGGLLYLGITMERKMIVEKEKEKLKEEQAKKEKQFETVEEVISVEPMEIEIGYNLIPIVDKSQGGDLVDRIKLVRSRIARELGVRVPPIRIRDNVSLDPNEYVI
;
A
#
# COMPACT_ATOMS: atom_id res chain seq x y z
N MET A 1 16.51 -12.98 14.88
CA MET A 1 17.51 -12.72 13.83
C MET A 1 18.87 -12.54 14.51
N ASN A 2 19.82 -13.44 14.26
CA ASN A 2 21.03 -13.63 15.08
C ASN A 2 21.95 -12.39 15.11
N ILE A 3 22.59 -12.13 16.27
CA ILE A 3 23.55 -11.03 16.49
C ILE A 3 24.70 -11.05 15.47
N PHE A 4 25.13 -12.25 15.05
CA PHE A 4 26.12 -12.44 13.97
C PHE A 4 25.65 -11.91 12.60
N GLN A 5 24.35 -11.97 12.31
CA GLN A 5 23.78 -11.49 11.05
C GLN A 5 23.70 -9.96 11.02
N ARG A 6 23.37 -9.30 12.15
CA ARG A 6 23.43 -7.83 12.25
C ARG A 6 24.85 -7.29 12.10
N PHE A 7 25.81 -7.91 12.79
CA PHE A 7 27.23 -7.51 12.69
C PHE A 7 27.76 -7.60 11.25
N SER A 8 27.33 -8.62 10.50
CA SER A 8 27.72 -8.81 9.10
C SER A 8 27.16 -7.72 8.18
N VAL A 9 25.93 -7.27 8.40
CA VAL A 9 25.25 -6.29 7.53
C VAL A 9 25.74 -4.87 7.79
N ASP A 10 25.94 -4.49 9.05
CA ASP A 10 26.48 -3.15 9.39
C ASP A 10 27.92 -2.99 8.87
N ILE A 11 28.73 -4.06 8.96
CA ILE A 11 30.06 -4.10 8.34
C ILE A 11 29.95 -4.00 6.82
N LEU A 12 29.01 -4.71 6.18
CA LEU A 12 28.81 -4.63 4.73
C LEU A 12 28.46 -3.21 4.28
N VAL A 13 27.63 -2.49 5.03
CA VAL A 13 27.29 -1.08 4.77
C VAL A 13 28.54 -0.19 4.85
N ALA A 14 29.30 -0.30 5.94
CA ALA A 14 30.52 0.49 6.12
C ALA A 14 31.57 0.18 5.04
N VAL A 15 31.76 -1.09 4.72
CA VAL A 15 32.67 -1.55 3.65
C VAL A 15 32.21 -1.02 2.29
N THR A 16 30.91 -1.03 2.00
CA THR A 16 30.38 -0.49 0.73
C THR A 16 30.63 1.01 0.62
N ALA A 17 30.42 1.77 1.70
CA ALA A 17 30.68 3.21 1.70
C ALA A 17 32.18 3.52 1.52
N VAL A 18 33.06 2.81 2.22
CA VAL A 18 34.52 2.96 2.08
C VAL A 18 34.97 2.53 0.68
N PHE A 19 34.46 1.41 0.17
CA PHE A 19 34.74 0.94 -1.19
C PHE A 19 34.30 1.96 -2.24
N ALA A 20 33.13 2.59 -2.05
CA ALA A 20 32.64 3.62 -2.95
C ALA A 20 33.56 4.85 -3.01
N VAL A 21 34.18 5.23 -1.88
CA VAL A 21 35.20 6.28 -1.85
C VAL A 21 36.51 5.80 -2.48
N LEU A 22 36.95 4.57 -2.20
CA LEU A 22 38.19 4.02 -2.75
C LEU A 22 38.16 3.92 -4.28
N MET A 23 37.04 3.54 -4.88
CA MET A 23 36.92 3.51 -6.35
C MET A 23 37.02 4.90 -6.99
N MET A 24 36.67 5.98 -6.26
CA MET A 24 36.91 7.34 -6.76
C MET A 24 38.39 7.64 -6.90
N VAL A 25 39.28 6.97 -6.16
CA VAL A 25 40.73 7.21 -6.20
C VAL A 25 41.43 6.19 -7.09
N ILE A 26 41.04 4.91 -7.02
CA ILE A 26 41.70 3.81 -7.71
C ILE A 26 41.04 3.55 -9.07
N PRO A 27 41.80 3.51 -10.19
CA PRO A 27 41.23 3.18 -11.49
C PRO A 27 40.76 1.72 -11.53
N LEU A 28 39.54 1.50 -12.00
CA LEU A 28 38.95 0.16 -12.11
C LEU A 28 39.08 -0.40 -13.53
N PRO A 29 39.29 -1.72 -13.70
CA PRO A 29 39.23 -2.37 -14.99
C PRO A 29 37.79 -2.35 -15.54
N ALA A 30 37.65 -2.41 -16.87
CA ALA A 30 36.34 -2.27 -17.53
C ALA A 30 35.34 -3.35 -17.08
N PHE A 31 35.79 -4.60 -17.00
CA PHE A 31 34.99 -5.72 -16.48
C PHE A 31 34.38 -5.45 -15.09
N LEU A 32 35.14 -4.82 -14.19
CA LEU A 32 34.64 -4.52 -12.84
C LEU A 32 33.64 -3.37 -12.86
N LEU A 33 33.83 -2.37 -13.74
CA LEU A 33 32.83 -1.31 -13.94
C LEU A 33 31.50 -1.90 -14.46
N ASP A 34 31.55 -2.78 -15.47
CA ASP A 34 30.35 -3.44 -15.97
C ASP A 34 29.64 -4.24 -14.86
N ALA A 35 30.39 -5.02 -14.08
CA ALA A 35 29.82 -5.76 -12.96
C ALA A 35 29.17 -4.84 -11.92
N LEU A 36 29.83 -3.74 -11.54
CA LEU A 36 29.30 -2.81 -10.53
C LEU A 36 28.09 -2.02 -11.03
N ILE A 37 28.05 -1.63 -12.31
CA ILE A 37 26.88 -1.00 -12.94
C ILE A 37 25.71 -1.98 -12.96
N ALA A 38 25.95 -3.24 -13.36
CA ALA A 38 24.92 -4.28 -13.36
C ALA A 38 24.37 -4.55 -11.93
N ILE A 39 25.26 -4.60 -10.93
CA ILE A 39 24.88 -4.71 -9.52
C ILE A 39 24.04 -3.49 -9.10
N ASN A 40 24.41 -2.28 -9.49
CA ASN A 40 23.66 -1.08 -9.17
C ASN A 40 22.22 -1.16 -9.71
N ILE A 41 22.07 -1.47 -11.00
CA ILE A 41 20.76 -1.62 -11.64
C ILE A 41 19.94 -2.71 -10.93
N THR A 42 20.56 -3.84 -10.62
CA THR A 42 19.89 -4.98 -9.96
C THR A 42 19.41 -4.62 -8.56
N ILE A 43 20.27 -4.02 -7.73
CA ILE A 43 19.92 -3.59 -6.37
C ILE A 43 18.78 -2.58 -6.43
N THR A 44 18.90 -1.57 -7.28
CA THR A 44 17.87 -0.54 -7.40
C THR A 44 16.53 -1.11 -7.90
N LEU A 45 16.55 -2.03 -8.87
CA LEU A 45 15.34 -2.70 -9.32
C LEU A 45 14.72 -3.53 -8.19
N GLY A 46 15.53 -4.25 -7.41
CA GLY A 46 15.08 -5.00 -6.23
C GLY A 46 14.43 -4.11 -5.18
N ILE A 47 15.03 -2.96 -4.87
CA ILE A 47 14.47 -1.96 -3.94
C ILE A 47 13.14 -1.43 -4.50
N PHE A 48 13.10 -1.02 -5.77
CA PHE A 48 11.89 -0.53 -6.41
C PHE A 48 10.75 -1.55 -6.37
N LEU A 49 11.01 -2.79 -6.76
CA LEU A 49 10.01 -3.85 -6.73
C LEU A 49 9.51 -4.14 -5.31
N THR A 50 10.41 -4.14 -4.33
CA THR A 50 10.06 -4.33 -2.91
C THR A 50 9.01 -3.32 -2.45
N THR A 51 9.06 -2.06 -2.93
CA THR A 51 8.07 -1.05 -2.54
C THR A 51 6.63 -1.43 -2.88
N PHE A 52 6.38 -2.24 -3.90
CA PHE A 52 5.02 -2.69 -4.26
C PHE A 52 4.45 -3.76 -3.31
N TYR A 53 5.32 -4.51 -2.62
CA TYR A 53 4.92 -5.58 -1.70
C TYR A 53 4.85 -5.12 -0.25
N VAL A 54 5.32 -3.89 0.04
CA VAL A 54 5.27 -3.30 1.37
C VAL A 54 3.86 -2.77 1.66
N LYS A 55 3.27 -3.24 2.77
CA LYS A 55 1.90 -2.89 3.20
C LYS A 55 1.85 -1.52 3.85
N LYS A 56 2.80 -1.22 4.75
CA LYS A 56 2.91 0.09 5.41
C LYS A 56 4.32 0.65 5.25
N PRO A 57 4.49 1.98 5.10
CA PRO A 57 5.83 2.60 4.96
C PRO A 57 6.83 2.14 6.03
N ALA A 58 6.39 2.04 7.28
CA ALA A 58 7.21 1.64 8.42
C ALA A 58 7.73 0.17 8.34
N ASP A 59 7.08 -0.70 7.55
CA ASP A 59 7.55 -2.09 7.38
C ASP A 59 8.89 -2.15 6.62
N PHE A 60 9.22 -1.10 5.85
CA PHE A 60 10.49 -0.95 5.15
C PHE A 60 11.40 0.10 5.80
N TYR A 61 11.56 0.04 7.12
CA TYR A 61 12.30 1.03 7.92
C TYR A 61 13.76 1.29 7.45
N VAL A 62 14.42 0.31 6.81
CA VAL A 62 15.81 0.45 6.29
C VAL A 62 15.91 1.22 4.98
N PHE A 63 14.78 1.50 4.30
CA PHE A 63 14.76 2.18 3.00
C PHE A 63 15.54 3.50 2.95
N PRO A 64 15.42 4.43 3.93
CA PRO A 64 16.15 5.71 3.88
C PRO A 64 17.67 5.50 3.91
N THR A 65 18.13 4.50 4.68
CA THR A 65 19.56 4.16 4.80
C THR A 65 20.07 3.50 3.53
N LEU A 66 19.30 2.58 2.93
CA LEU A 66 19.65 1.98 1.63
C LEU A 66 19.77 3.03 0.54
N LEU A 67 18.86 4.00 0.52
CA LEU A 67 18.88 5.10 -0.42
C LEU A 67 20.18 5.91 -0.32
N LEU A 68 20.65 6.23 0.89
CA LEU A 68 21.93 6.92 1.10
C LEU A 68 23.12 6.11 0.58
N ILE A 69 23.19 4.83 0.94
CA ILE A 69 24.31 3.95 0.56
C ILE A 69 24.37 3.74 -0.95
N VAL A 70 23.23 3.43 -1.57
CA VAL A 70 23.12 3.26 -3.02
C VAL A 70 23.47 4.56 -3.74
N THR A 71 23.11 5.71 -3.18
CA THR A 71 23.47 7.01 -3.75
C THR A 71 24.99 7.26 -3.70
N ILE A 72 25.64 7.01 -2.57
CA ILE A 72 27.11 7.13 -2.46
C ILE A 72 27.81 6.18 -3.44
N PHE A 73 27.33 4.93 -3.53
CA PHE A 73 27.83 3.96 -4.49
C PHE A 73 27.65 4.45 -5.94
N ARG A 74 26.51 5.04 -6.30
CA ARG A 74 26.28 5.61 -7.63
C ARG A 74 27.21 6.78 -7.93
N ILE A 75 27.41 7.69 -6.97
CA ILE A 75 28.34 8.83 -7.14
C ILE A 75 29.75 8.33 -7.42
N GLY A 76 30.23 7.34 -6.66
CA GLY A 76 31.57 6.79 -6.91
C GLY A 76 31.69 6.01 -8.22
N LEU A 77 30.60 5.36 -8.68
CA LEU A 77 30.56 4.74 -10.00
C LEU A 77 30.64 5.78 -11.10
N ASN A 78 29.84 6.84 -11.04
CA ASN A 78 29.85 7.94 -12.01
C ASN A 78 31.23 8.60 -12.13
N ILE A 79 31.93 8.79 -11.00
CA ILE A 79 33.31 9.32 -11.01
C ILE A 79 34.27 8.32 -11.67
N SER A 80 34.12 7.03 -11.37
CA SER A 80 34.97 5.97 -11.92
C SER A 80 34.77 5.78 -13.43
N THR A 81 33.52 5.85 -13.90
CA THR A 81 33.17 5.77 -15.33
C THR A 81 33.61 7.02 -16.08
N THR A 82 33.40 8.21 -15.51
CA THR A 82 33.93 9.49 -16.03
C THR A 82 35.44 9.42 -16.24
N ARG A 83 36.18 8.97 -15.22
CA ARG A 83 37.63 8.77 -15.35
C ARG A 83 37.94 7.78 -16.48
N ALA A 84 37.26 6.65 -16.55
CA ALA A 84 37.50 5.65 -17.60
C ALA A 84 37.24 6.22 -19.01
N ILE A 85 36.16 6.98 -19.19
CA ILE A 85 35.81 7.64 -20.46
C ILE A 85 36.91 8.62 -20.86
N LEU A 86 37.30 9.53 -19.97
CA LEU A 86 38.30 10.57 -20.26
C LEU A 86 39.71 9.98 -20.43
N SER A 87 40.09 8.99 -19.64
CA SER A 87 41.44 8.40 -19.65
C SER A 87 41.67 7.39 -20.78
N LYS A 88 40.64 6.65 -21.23
CA LYS A 88 40.79 5.64 -22.27
C LYS A 88 40.33 6.09 -23.65
N GLY A 89 39.41 7.05 -23.74
CA GLY A 89 38.91 7.56 -25.03
C GLY A 89 38.42 6.43 -25.94
N ALA A 90 38.96 6.33 -27.15
CA ALA A 90 38.63 5.25 -28.09
C ALA A 90 38.89 3.81 -27.57
N SER A 91 39.80 3.63 -26.60
CA SER A 91 40.07 2.35 -25.93
C SER A 91 39.14 2.08 -24.72
N PHE A 92 38.10 2.91 -24.55
CA PHE A 92 37.07 2.69 -23.55
C PHE A 92 36.34 1.38 -23.86
N ASP A 93 36.14 0.53 -22.85
CA ASP A 93 35.65 -0.84 -23.05
C ASP A 93 34.65 -1.32 -22.01
N VAL A 94 33.89 -0.39 -21.43
CA VAL A 94 32.76 -0.73 -20.57
C VAL A 94 31.56 -1.03 -21.46
N GLU A 95 31.20 -2.31 -21.55
CA GLU A 95 30.22 -2.81 -22.51
C GLU A 95 28.81 -2.26 -22.25
N ILE A 96 28.41 -2.16 -20.98
CA ILE A 96 27.07 -1.68 -20.60
C ILE A 96 26.88 -0.23 -21.04
N ILE A 97 27.90 0.61 -20.86
CA ILE A 97 27.84 2.02 -21.26
C ILE A 97 27.77 2.14 -22.80
N LYS A 98 28.58 1.37 -23.53
CA LYS A 98 28.50 1.33 -25.00
C LYS A 98 27.11 0.88 -25.47
N ALA A 99 26.55 -0.16 -24.84
CA ALA A 99 25.23 -0.67 -25.17
C ALA A 99 24.14 0.38 -24.97
N PHE A 100 24.09 1.04 -23.81
CA PHE A 100 23.12 2.12 -23.55
C PHE A 100 23.31 3.32 -24.48
N GLY A 101 24.56 3.71 -24.75
CA GLY A 101 24.86 4.78 -25.68
C GLY A 101 24.33 4.47 -27.08
N SER A 102 24.65 3.28 -27.60
CA SER A 102 24.21 2.85 -28.94
C SER A 102 22.69 2.72 -29.05
N PHE A 103 22.01 2.31 -27.97
CA PHE A 103 20.56 2.16 -27.95
C PHE A 103 19.83 3.51 -28.10
N VAL A 104 20.32 4.58 -27.47
CA VAL A 104 19.67 5.91 -27.54
C VAL A 104 20.17 6.74 -28.70
N VAL A 105 21.47 6.65 -29.02
CA VAL A 105 22.05 7.39 -30.14
C VAL A 105 21.63 6.81 -31.48
N GLY A 106 21.47 5.48 -31.57
CA GLY A 106 21.18 4.80 -32.82
C GLY A 106 22.20 5.19 -33.91
N ASN A 107 21.70 5.54 -35.09
CA ASN A 107 22.53 5.95 -36.22
C ASN A 107 22.79 7.46 -36.28
N ASN A 108 22.24 8.28 -35.36
CA ASN A 108 22.36 9.73 -35.43
C ASN A 108 22.64 10.34 -34.06
N VAL A 109 23.91 10.71 -33.86
CA VAL A 109 24.43 11.34 -32.63
C VAL A 109 23.65 12.58 -32.21
N VAL A 110 23.20 13.41 -33.16
CA VAL A 110 22.44 14.63 -32.85
C VAL A 110 21.05 14.27 -32.30
N VAL A 111 20.34 13.35 -32.95
CA VAL A 111 19.02 12.89 -32.49
C VAL A 111 19.15 12.22 -31.11
N GLY A 112 20.17 11.39 -30.94
CA GLY A 112 20.50 10.76 -29.66
C GLY A 112 20.70 11.77 -28.55
N LEU A 113 21.50 12.81 -28.80
CA LEU A 113 21.78 13.87 -27.84
C LEU A 113 20.49 14.63 -27.46
N VAL A 114 19.62 14.94 -28.43
CA VAL A 114 18.34 15.61 -28.17
C VAL A 114 17.42 14.74 -27.30
N ILE A 115 17.24 13.46 -27.65
CA ILE A 115 16.43 12.52 -26.86
C ILE A 115 17.00 12.41 -25.43
N PHE A 116 18.31 12.28 -25.32
CA PHE A 116 18.99 12.19 -24.03
C PHE A 116 18.80 13.45 -23.16
N ILE A 117 18.93 14.65 -23.72
CA ILE A 117 18.66 15.91 -23.01
C ILE A 117 17.21 15.94 -22.49
N ILE A 118 16.24 15.52 -23.31
CA ILE A 118 14.83 15.43 -22.89
C ILE A 118 14.68 14.48 -21.70
N LEU A 119 15.29 13.28 -21.77
CA LEU A 119 15.24 12.31 -20.67
C LEU A 119 15.83 12.89 -19.38
N VAL A 120 17.00 13.55 -19.45
CA VAL A 120 17.65 14.22 -18.33
C VAL A 120 16.76 15.30 -17.71
N ILE A 121 16.12 16.14 -18.54
CA ILE A 121 15.21 17.18 -18.09
C ILE A 121 14.00 16.58 -17.37
N VAL A 122 13.35 15.57 -17.96
CA VAL A 122 12.20 14.88 -17.35
C VAL A 122 12.59 14.26 -16.02
N GLN A 123 13.71 13.56 -15.97
CA GLN A 123 14.19 12.94 -14.74
C GLN A 123 14.46 13.96 -13.63
N LEU A 124 15.15 15.06 -13.93
CA LEU A 124 15.49 16.04 -12.90
C LEU A 124 14.26 16.84 -12.45
N ILE A 125 13.56 17.46 -13.41
CA ILE A 125 12.53 18.47 -13.13
C ILE A 125 11.23 17.81 -12.68
N VAL A 126 10.81 16.74 -13.34
CA VAL A 126 9.50 16.12 -13.06
C VAL A 126 9.66 15.08 -11.97
N ILE A 127 10.59 14.14 -12.14
CA ILE A 127 10.63 12.92 -11.34
C ILE A 127 11.36 13.16 -10.01
N THR A 128 12.61 13.62 -10.07
CA THR A 128 13.44 13.79 -8.87
C THR A 128 12.88 14.90 -7.96
N ARG A 129 12.61 16.09 -8.52
CA ARG A 129 12.01 17.19 -7.75
C ARG A 129 10.59 16.85 -7.28
N GLY A 130 9.80 16.15 -8.10
CA GLY A 130 8.47 15.70 -7.72
C GLY A 130 8.51 14.75 -6.53
N ALA A 131 9.33 13.69 -6.62
CA ALA A 131 9.50 12.72 -5.52
C ALA A 131 10.05 13.37 -4.25
N THR A 132 11.02 14.27 -4.37
CA THR A 132 11.59 14.99 -3.21
C THR A 132 10.52 15.84 -2.52
N ARG A 133 9.75 16.63 -3.29
CA ARG A 133 8.68 17.47 -2.73
C ARG A 133 7.58 16.65 -2.08
N VAL A 134 7.18 15.53 -2.70
CA VAL A 134 6.20 14.61 -2.12
C VAL A 134 6.73 14.02 -0.81
N SER A 135 8.01 13.63 -0.78
CA SER A 135 8.66 13.11 0.42
C SER A 135 8.72 14.14 1.55
N GLU A 136 9.16 15.37 1.27
CA GLU A 136 9.26 16.47 2.24
C GLU A 136 7.89 16.81 2.83
N VAL A 137 6.89 16.99 1.98
CA VAL A 137 5.54 17.39 2.39
C VAL A 137 4.87 16.29 3.21
N ALA A 138 4.96 15.04 2.77
CA ALA A 138 4.40 13.92 3.51
C ALA A 138 5.12 13.69 4.84
N ALA A 139 6.45 13.77 4.87
CA ALA A 139 7.21 13.67 6.11
C ALA A 139 6.76 14.75 7.10
N ARG A 140 6.69 16.01 6.65
CA ARG A 140 6.24 17.11 7.50
C ARG A 140 4.83 16.90 8.03
N PHE A 141 3.85 16.61 7.18
CA PHE A 141 2.47 16.42 7.64
C PHE A 141 2.31 15.21 8.57
N THR A 142 3.01 14.11 8.29
CA THR A 142 2.98 12.94 9.17
C THR A 142 3.62 13.23 10.52
N LEU A 143 4.74 13.96 10.54
CA LEU A 143 5.41 14.39 11.78
C LEU A 143 4.56 15.39 12.58
N ASP A 144 3.94 16.37 11.92
CA ASP A 144 3.04 17.34 12.54
C ASP A 144 1.78 16.66 13.14
N ALA A 145 1.35 15.53 12.57
CA ALA A 145 0.23 14.74 13.07
C ALA A 145 0.57 13.81 14.25
N LEU A 146 1.85 13.63 14.61
CA LEU A 146 2.28 12.71 15.68
C LEU A 146 1.66 13.02 17.05
N PRO A 147 1.61 14.28 17.53
CA PRO A 147 0.99 14.57 18.83
C PRO A 147 -0.48 14.20 18.87
N GLY A 148 -1.21 14.42 17.76
CA GLY A 148 -2.62 14.04 17.63
C GLY A 148 -2.81 12.53 17.67
N LYS A 149 -1.99 11.76 16.94
CA LYS A 149 -2.01 10.28 17.00
C LYS A 149 -1.61 9.75 18.38
N GLN A 150 -0.68 10.39 19.09
CA GLN A 150 -0.33 10.03 20.47
C GLN A 150 -1.48 10.30 21.44
N LEU A 151 -2.14 11.45 21.29
CA LEU A 151 -3.29 11.81 22.11
C LEU A 151 -4.44 10.82 21.90
N SER A 152 -4.75 10.45 20.66
CA SER A 152 -5.82 9.47 20.38
C SER A 152 -5.54 8.10 21.01
N ILE A 153 -4.27 7.66 21.05
CA ILE A 153 -3.90 6.41 21.75
C ILE A 153 -4.14 6.54 23.26
N ASN A 154 -3.85 7.71 23.84
CA ASN A 154 -4.10 7.96 25.27
C ASN A 154 -5.60 8.01 25.57
N GLU A 155 -6.40 8.64 24.70
CA GLU A 155 -7.85 8.69 24.81
C GLU A 155 -8.47 7.30 24.71
N ASP A 156 -8.06 6.48 23.74
CA ASP A 156 -8.50 5.10 23.59
C ASP A 156 -8.18 4.26 24.84
N LEU A 157 -6.97 4.42 25.40
CA LEU A 157 -6.54 3.72 26.62
C LEU A 157 -7.36 4.18 27.84
N ASN A 158 -7.55 5.49 28.00
CA ASN A 158 -8.32 6.06 29.10
C ASN A 158 -9.82 5.70 29.02
N ALA A 159 -10.34 5.53 27.80
CA ALA A 159 -11.71 5.07 27.55
C ALA A 159 -11.88 3.55 27.72
N GLY A 160 -10.79 2.80 27.95
CA GLY A 160 -10.81 1.34 28.05
C GLY A 160 -11.09 0.63 26.74
N LEU A 161 -10.93 1.30 25.59
CA LEU A 161 -11.11 0.72 24.26
C LEU A 161 -9.93 -0.18 23.85
N ILE A 162 -8.74 0.07 24.42
CA ILE A 162 -7.52 -0.71 24.19
C ILE A 162 -6.83 -1.04 25.51
N THR A 163 -6.03 -2.10 25.49
CA THR A 163 -5.20 -2.53 26.61
C THR A 163 -3.87 -1.75 26.68
N GLU A 164 -3.18 -1.82 27.82
CA GLU A 164 -1.87 -1.17 28.00
C GLU A 164 -0.80 -1.74 27.04
N GLU A 165 -0.84 -3.04 26.77
CA GLU A 165 0.05 -3.68 25.79
C GLU A 165 -0.25 -3.22 24.36
N GLU A 166 -1.52 -3.10 23.98
CA GLU A 166 -1.90 -2.54 22.67
C GLU A 166 -1.48 -1.08 22.53
N ALA A 167 -1.66 -0.26 23.57
CA ALA A 167 -1.21 1.12 23.58
C ALA A 167 0.31 1.24 23.42
N LYS A 168 1.07 0.36 24.09
CA LYS A 168 2.54 0.28 23.96
C LYS A 168 2.96 -0.11 22.54
N GLN A 169 2.29 -1.11 21.95
CA GLN A 169 2.56 -1.54 20.58
C GLN A 169 2.25 -0.43 19.56
N ARG A 170 1.09 0.24 19.67
CA ARG A 170 0.74 1.37 18.80
C ARG A 170 1.71 2.53 18.92
N ARG A 171 2.19 2.84 20.13
CA ARG A 171 3.22 3.87 20.35
C ARG A 171 4.56 3.49 19.71
N LEU A 172 4.93 2.21 19.74
CA LEU A 172 6.14 1.73 19.07
C LEU A 172 6.01 1.88 17.55
N GLU A 173 4.89 1.49 16.97
CA GLU A 173 4.59 1.68 15.53
C GLU A 173 4.66 3.16 15.14
N LEU A 174 4.04 4.03 15.95
CA LEU A 174 4.06 5.48 15.73
C LEU A 174 5.47 6.06 15.79
N ARG A 175 6.32 5.54 16.69
CA ARG A 175 7.73 5.93 16.77
C ARG A 175 8.52 5.49 15.54
N MET A 176 8.31 4.25 15.08
CA MET A 176 8.96 3.77 13.86
C MET A 176 8.52 4.58 12.62
N GLU A 177 7.25 4.97 12.55
CA GLU A 177 6.73 5.88 11.51
C GLU A 177 7.44 7.24 11.57
N ALA A 178 7.56 7.83 12.77
CA ALA A 178 8.27 9.10 12.97
C ALA A 178 9.74 9.03 12.55
N ASP A 179 10.46 8.00 13.01
CA ASP A 179 11.88 7.80 12.70
C ASP A 179 12.08 7.58 11.20
N PHE A 180 11.18 6.84 10.53
CA PHE A 180 11.20 6.63 9.08
C PHE A 180 11.04 7.95 8.31
N TYR A 181 9.98 8.73 8.59
CA TYR A 181 9.73 9.98 7.87
C TYR A 181 10.79 11.05 8.18
N GLY A 182 11.31 11.08 9.41
CA GLY A 182 12.45 11.94 9.77
C GLY A 182 13.72 11.60 8.99
N ALA A 183 14.06 10.31 8.86
CA ALA A 183 15.19 9.87 8.05
C ALA A 183 14.98 10.11 6.55
N MET A 184 13.74 9.99 6.06
CA MET A 184 13.39 10.22 4.65
C MET A 184 13.55 11.67 4.21
N ASP A 185 13.23 12.66 5.06
CA ASP A 185 13.46 14.07 4.71
C ASP A 185 14.94 14.32 4.42
N GLY A 186 15.84 13.79 5.25
CA GLY A 186 17.29 13.86 5.02
C GLY A 186 17.75 13.08 3.78
N ALA A 187 17.31 11.83 3.63
CA ALA A 187 17.71 10.96 2.52
C ALA A 187 17.24 11.50 1.15
N SER A 188 16.04 12.05 1.07
CA SER A 188 15.49 12.58 -0.19
C SER A 188 16.31 13.75 -0.76
N ARG A 189 16.89 14.60 0.10
CA ARG A 189 17.79 15.68 -0.31
C ARG A 189 19.10 15.17 -0.92
N PHE A 190 19.58 14.01 -0.46
CA PHE A 190 20.74 13.35 -1.07
C PHE A 190 20.44 12.87 -2.50
N VAL A 191 19.26 12.31 -2.76
CA VAL A 191 18.84 11.92 -4.13
C VAL A 191 18.75 13.13 -5.05
N GLN A 192 18.23 14.25 -4.54
CA GLN A 192 18.19 15.50 -5.30
C GLN A 192 19.60 15.98 -5.67
N GLY A 193 20.54 15.90 -4.72
CA GLY A 193 21.95 16.23 -4.97
C GLY A 193 22.58 15.34 -6.03
N ASP A 194 22.35 14.03 -5.97
CA ASP A 194 22.87 13.06 -6.95
C ASP A 194 22.40 13.34 -8.39
N ALA A 195 21.13 13.71 -8.57
CA ALA A 195 20.60 14.07 -9.88
C ALA A 195 21.29 15.31 -10.48
N ILE A 196 21.64 16.29 -9.65
CA ILE A 196 22.39 17.48 -10.09
C ILE A 196 23.82 17.10 -10.46
N VAL A 197 24.49 16.29 -9.63
CA VAL A 197 25.86 15.82 -9.88
C VAL A 197 25.93 15.02 -11.19
N SER A 198 24.95 14.16 -11.45
CA SER A 198 24.89 13.36 -12.68
C SER A 198 24.87 14.23 -13.95
N ILE A 199 24.17 15.38 -13.91
CA ILE A 199 24.15 16.34 -15.02
C ILE A 199 25.50 17.01 -15.20
N ILE A 200 26.15 17.41 -14.10
CA ILE A 200 27.49 18.01 -14.16
C ILE A 200 28.47 17.01 -14.77
N VAL A 201 28.41 15.73 -14.37
CA VAL A 201 29.23 14.65 -14.92
C VAL A 201 29.05 14.52 -16.43
N ILE A 202 27.82 14.56 -16.94
CA ILE A 202 27.54 14.54 -18.38
C ILE A 202 28.26 15.69 -19.11
N PHE A 203 28.14 16.92 -18.60
CA PHE A 203 28.81 18.07 -19.21
C PHE A 203 30.34 17.92 -19.16
N VAL A 204 30.88 17.42 -18.06
CA VAL A 204 32.32 17.14 -17.91
C VAL A 204 32.77 16.07 -18.91
N ASN A 205 31.97 15.01 -19.11
CA ASN A 205 32.30 13.94 -20.06
C ASN A 205 32.30 14.44 -21.51
N ILE A 206 31.30 15.25 -21.90
CA ILE A 206 31.23 15.80 -23.26
C ILE A 206 32.35 16.82 -23.48
N ILE A 207 32.45 17.84 -22.63
CA ILE A 207 33.40 18.95 -22.83
C ILE A 207 34.83 18.48 -22.59
N GLY A 208 35.08 17.79 -21.47
CA GLY A 208 36.39 17.26 -21.14
C GLY A 208 36.85 16.19 -22.13
N GLY A 209 35.92 15.35 -22.61
CA GLY A 209 36.20 14.35 -23.63
C GLY A 209 36.65 14.99 -24.94
N LEU A 210 35.97 16.03 -25.40
CA LEU A 210 36.37 16.77 -26.61
C LEU A 210 37.71 17.48 -26.47
N ILE A 211 37.96 18.14 -25.32
CA ILE A 211 39.25 18.80 -25.05
C ILE A 211 40.39 17.77 -25.06
N ILE A 212 40.20 16.61 -24.42
CA ILE A 212 41.23 15.57 -24.37
C ILE A 212 41.41 14.88 -25.73
N GLY A 213 40.32 14.51 -26.38
CA GLY A 213 40.35 13.84 -27.69
C GLY A 213 41.01 14.69 -28.76
N VAL A 214 40.53 15.92 -28.96
CA VAL A 214 41.03 16.80 -30.02
C VAL A 214 42.34 17.47 -29.60
N GLY A 215 42.39 18.03 -28.39
CA GLY A 215 43.51 18.86 -27.94
C GLY A 215 44.74 18.07 -27.48
N LEU A 216 44.56 16.94 -26.80
CA LEU A 216 45.67 16.16 -26.22
C LEU A 216 46.01 14.91 -27.06
N ARG A 217 45.01 14.26 -27.67
CA ARG A 217 45.20 13.00 -28.43
C ARG A 217 45.26 13.18 -29.95
N GLY A 218 44.96 14.37 -30.46
CA GLY A 218 44.98 14.66 -31.89
C GLY A 218 43.91 13.89 -32.69
N GLU A 219 42.82 13.49 -32.05
CA GLU A 219 41.69 12.84 -32.70
C GLU A 219 40.96 13.82 -33.64
N ASP A 220 40.43 13.32 -34.76
CA ASP A 220 39.54 14.11 -35.62
C ASP A 220 38.31 14.58 -34.83
N ILE A 221 37.88 15.83 -35.05
CA ILE A 221 36.78 16.44 -34.30
C ILE A 221 35.49 15.62 -34.46
N GLY A 222 35.21 15.09 -35.67
CA GLY A 222 34.04 14.27 -35.93
C GLY A 222 34.11 12.92 -35.20
N ALA A 223 35.27 12.27 -35.23
CA ALA A 223 35.50 11.02 -34.51
C ALA A 223 35.40 11.18 -32.99
N ALA A 224 36.00 12.25 -32.45
CA ALA A 224 35.94 12.58 -31.02
C ALA A 224 34.49 12.88 -30.59
N LEU A 225 33.74 13.67 -31.38
CA LEU A 225 32.32 13.93 -31.12
C LEU A 225 31.52 12.63 -31.06
N ASN A 226 31.68 11.74 -32.05
CA ASN A 226 30.94 10.48 -32.07
C ASN A 226 31.28 9.61 -30.84
N ASN A 227 32.55 9.47 -30.49
CA ASN A 227 32.97 8.61 -29.37
C ASN A 227 32.56 9.18 -28.00
N TYR A 228 32.94 10.42 -27.68
CA TYR A 228 32.69 10.97 -26.35
C TYR A 228 31.22 11.32 -26.13
N ILE A 229 30.46 11.71 -27.17
CA ILE A 229 29.00 11.86 -27.01
C ILE A 229 28.35 10.51 -26.79
N LEU A 230 28.72 9.47 -27.56
CA LEU A 230 28.18 8.13 -27.37
C LEU A 230 28.44 7.62 -25.94
N PHE A 231 29.67 7.77 -25.44
CA PHE A 231 30.02 7.32 -24.09
C PHE A 231 29.37 8.17 -23.00
N ALA A 232 29.29 9.50 -23.17
CA ALA A 232 28.64 10.39 -22.19
C ALA A 232 27.13 10.15 -22.11
N VAL A 233 26.47 9.94 -23.26
CA VAL A 233 25.05 9.60 -23.32
C VAL A 233 24.82 8.23 -22.69
N GLY A 234 25.65 7.24 -23.04
CA GLY A 234 25.56 5.89 -22.48
C GLY A 234 25.75 5.85 -20.97
N ASP A 235 26.75 6.56 -20.45
CA ASP A 235 27.03 6.69 -19.02
C ASP A 235 25.88 7.40 -18.30
N GLY A 236 25.39 8.49 -18.88
CA GLY A 236 24.24 9.21 -18.37
C GLY A 236 22.99 8.33 -18.26
N ILE A 237 22.66 7.55 -19.28
CA ILE A 237 21.49 6.64 -19.27
C ILE A 237 21.69 5.52 -18.24
N ALA A 238 22.89 4.93 -18.20
CA ALA A 238 23.23 3.87 -17.25
C ALA A 238 23.09 4.36 -15.79
N ALA A 239 23.47 5.62 -15.51
CA ALA A 239 23.29 6.24 -14.22
C ALA A 239 21.82 6.65 -13.94
N GLN A 240 21.06 6.96 -14.98
CA GLN A 240 19.72 7.54 -14.89
C GLN A 240 18.61 6.52 -14.65
N ILE A 241 18.71 5.31 -15.22
CA ILE A 241 17.73 4.24 -14.97
C ILE A 241 17.63 3.91 -13.46
N PRO A 242 18.73 3.69 -12.73
CA PRO A 242 18.67 3.52 -11.29
C PRO A 242 18.13 4.77 -10.56
N ALA A 243 18.53 5.98 -10.99
CA ALA A 243 18.03 7.22 -10.38
C ALA A 243 16.50 7.34 -10.45
N LEU A 244 15.95 7.02 -11.63
CA LEU A 244 14.53 6.99 -11.92
C LEU A 244 13.82 6.02 -10.97
N LEU A 245 14.25 4.76 -10.97
CA LEU A 245 13.66 3.70 -10.16
C LEU A 245 13.71 4.05 -8.66
N MET A 246 14.82 4.60 -8.15
CA MET A 246 14.93 5.04 -6.75
C MET A 246 14.02 6.23 -6.43
N SER A 247 13.92 7.21 -7.33
CA SER A 247 13.05 8.39 -7.14
C SER A 247 11.59 7.98 -7.14
N THR A 248 11.19 7.10 -8.04
CA THR A 248 9.83 6.54 -8.08
C THR A 248 9.55 5.67 -6.86
N ALA A 249 10.49 4.82 -6.44
CA ALA A 249 10.38 4.03 -5.21
C ALA A 249 10.13 4.92 -3.98
N THR A 250 10.87 6.04 -3.89
CA THR A 250 10.71 7.04 -2.82
C THR A 250 9.32 7.67 -2.85
N GLY A 251 8.84 8.06 -4.02
CA GLY A 251 7.47 8.60 -4.18
C GLY A 251 6.40 7.57 -3.76
N ILE A 252 6.53 6.32 -4.19
CA ILE A 252 5.58 5.25 -3.88
C ILE A 252 5.57 4.94 -2.38
N ILE A 253 6.72 4.78 -1.74
CA ILE A 253 6.78 4.37 -0.34
C ILE A 253 6.26 5.46 0.60
N VAL A 254 6.51 6.73 0.28
CA VAL A 254 6.06 7.88 1.10
C VAL A 254 4.56 8.15 0.92
N THR A 255 4.02 7.91 -0.27
CA THR A 255 2.58 8.07 -0.56
C THR A 255 1.75 6.84 -0.23
N ARG A 256 2.37 5.74 0.18
CA ARG A 256 1.68 4.52 0.60
C ARG A 256 0.84 4.84 1.84
N SER A 257 -0.47 4.63 1.72
CA SER A 257 -1.39 4.74 2.85
C SER A 257 -1.15 3.60 3.85
N ALA A 258 -1.41 3.85 5.14
CA ALA A 258 -1.27 2.82 6.19
C ALA A 258 -2.40 1.77 6.17
N ALA A 259 -3.33 1.85 5.23
CA ALA A 259 -4.38 0.86 5.01
C ALA A 259 -3.73 -0.39 4.39
N GLY A 260 -3.41 -1.38 5.22
CA GLY A 260 -2.55 -2.53 4.88
C GLY A 260 -3.12 -3.55 3.86
N GLU A 261 -3.83 -3.10 2.82
CA GLU A 261 -4.20 -3.90 1.65
C GLU A 261 -3.05 -3.94 0.62
N ASP A 262 -3.08 -4.96 -0.26
CA ASP A 262 -2.08 -5.11 -1.32
C ASP A 262 -2.26 -3.99 -2.37
N PHE A 263 -1.23 -3.17 -2.63
CA PHE A 263 -1.30 -2.04 -3.56
C PHE A 263 -1.91 -2.40 -4.92
N GLY A 264 -1.54 -3.55 -5.49
CA GLY A 264 -2.08 -4.00 -6.77
C GLY A 264 -3.58 -4.30 -6.72
N LYS A 265 -4.07 -4.86 -5.61
CA LYS A 265 -5.50 -5.10 -5.41
C LYS A 265 -6.25 -3.78 -5.22
N ASP A 266 -5.69 -2.84 -4.48
CA ASP A 266 -6.28 -1.51 -4.29
C ASP A 266 -6.38 -0.72 -5.59
N VAL A 267 -5.32 -0.68 -6.39
CA VAL A 267 -5.32 0.03 -7.67
C VAL A 267 -6.36 -0.56 -8.62
N VAL A 268 -6.38 -1.89 -8.75
CA VAL A 268 -7.38 -2.56 -9.59
C VAL A 268 -8.77 -2.31 -9.04
N LYS A 269 -9.03 -2.60 -7.77
CA LYS A 269 -10.33 -2.37 -7.12
C LYS A 269 -10.78 -0.93 -7.32
N GLN A 270 -9.97 0.08 -7.03
CA GLN A 270 -10.37 1.49 -7.16
C GLN A 270 -10.61 1.93 -8.61
N LEU A 271 -9.74 1.54 -9.55
CA LEU A 271 -9.91 1.92 -10.96
C LEU A 271 -11.05 1.14 -11.65
N THR A 272 -11.30 -0.10 -11.21
CA THR A 272 -12.37 -0.96 -11.74
C THR A 272 -13.58 -1.02 -10.83
N VAL A 273 -13.79 -0.10 -9.88
CA VAL A 273 -15.02 -0.15 -9.03
C VAL A 273 -16.23 0.46 -9.76
N GLN A 274 -16.03 1.20 -10.85
CA GLN A 274 -17.10 1.96 -11.48
C GLN A 274 -17.25 1.65 -12.99
N PRO A 275 -18.20 0.77 -13.38
CA PRO A 275 -18.45 0.42 -14.78
C PRO A 275 -18.73 1.63 -15.68
N ARG A 276 -19.34 2.68 -15.12
CA ARG A 276 -19.62 3.94 -15.83
C ARG A 276 -18.36 4.61 -16.37
N THR A 277 -17.26 4.57 -15.63
CA THR A 277 -15.98 5.13 -16.06
C THR A 277 -15.45 4.39 -17.27
N LEU A 278 -15.52 3.06 -17.26
CA LEU A 278 -15.11 2.21 -18.39
C LEU A 278 -15.95 2.48 -19.64
N TYR A 279 -17.25 2.73 -19.50
CA TYR A 279 -18.11 3.10 -20.61
C TYR A 279 -17.76 4.46 -21.21
N ILE A 280 -17.54 5.47 -20.38
CA ILE A 280 -17.19 6.83 -20.83
C ILE A 280 -15.83 6.80 -21.54
N THR A 281 -14.82 6.15 -20.96
CA THR A 281 -13.49 6.04 -21.57
C THR A 281 -13.52 5.21 -22.86
N GLY A 282 -14.20 4.06 -22.86
CA GLY A 282 -14.32 3.21 -24.05
C GLY A 282 -15.08 3.90 -25.20
N GLY A 283 -16.15 4.64 -24.88
CA GLY A 283 -16.89 5.45 -25.84
C GLY A 283 -16.04 6.60 -26.40
N PHE A 284 -15.32 7.32 -25.54
CA PHE A 284 -14.41 8.39 -25.96
C PHE A 284 -13.32 7.90 -26.93
N LEU A 285 -12.66 6.78 -26.61
CA LEU A 285 -11.66 6.17 -27.49
C LEU A 285 -12.27 5.71 -28.82
N SER A 286 -13.49 5.19 -28.80
CA SER A 286 -14.21 4.79 -30.02
C SER A 286 -14.53 6.00 -30.90
N VAL A 287 -14.92 7.14 -30.32
CA VAL A 287 -15.13 8.40 -31.06
C VAL A 287 -13.82 8.93 -31.65
N LEU A 288 -12.74 8.93 -30.87
CA LEU A 288 -11.41 9.29 -31.39
C LEU A 288 -10.95 8.37 -32.53
N GLY A 289 -11.28 7.08 -32.46
CA GLY A 289 -10.97 6.10 -33.49
C GLY A 289 -11.67 6.34 -34.84
N VAL A 290 -12.74 7.14 -34.88
CA VAL A 290 -13.42 7.54 -36.13
C VAL A 290 -12.71 8.73 -36.79
N LEU A 291 -11.93 9.52 -36.05
CA LEU A 291 -11.28 10.71 -36.59
C LEU A 291 -10.10 10.35 -37.50
N PRO A 292 -9.96 11.01 -38.67
CA PRO A 292 -8.85 10.76 -39.58
C PRO A 292 -7.51 11.20 -38.95
N GLY A 293 -6.46 10.40 -39.16
CA GLY A 293 -5.11 10.65 -38.62
C GLY A 293 -4.83 9.95 -37.29
N PHE A 294 -5.82 9.30 -36.67
CA PHE A 294 -5.64 8.52 -35.45
C PHE A 294 -5.43 7.02 -35.73
N PRO A 295 -4.72 6.28 -34.85
CA PRO A 295 -4.52 4.83 -34.97
C PRO A 295 -5.82 4.07 -34.67
N THR A 296 -6.69 3.96 -35.69
CA THR A 296 -8.09 3.51 -35.56
C THR A 296 -8.21 2.11 -34.96
N ILE A 297 -7.43 1.14 -35.46
CA ILE A 297 -7.46 -0.26 -34.99
C ILE A 297 -7.13 -0.35 -33.49
N GLN A 298 -6.10 0.38 -33.05
CA GLN A 298 -5.64 0.38 -31.66
C GLN A 298 -6.69 1.02 -30.74
N LEU A 299 -7.28 2.13 -31.17
CA LEU A 299 -8.30 2.84 -30.40
C LEU A 299 -9.60 2.06 -30.28
N PHE A 300 -10.06 1.41 -31.36
CA PHE A 300 -11.22 0.53 -31.31
C PHE A 300 -10.97 -0.73 -30.50
N ALA A 301 -9.76 -1.31 -30.57
CA ALA A 301 -9.40 -2.47 -29.75
C ALA A 301 -9.43 -2.14 -28.25
N ILE A 302 -8.80 -1.04 -27.85
CA ILE A 302 -8.80 -0.60 -26.44
C ILE A 302 -10.21 -0.16 -26.02
N GLY A 303 -10.91 0.63 -26.85
CA GLY A 303 -12.25 1.12 -26.58
C GLY A 303 -13.25 -0.02 -26.41
N GLY A 304 -13.28 -0.97 -27.35
CA GLY A 304 -14.11 -2.17 -27.27
C GLY A 304 -13.76 -3.06 -26.07
N GLY A 305 -12.47 -3.20 -25.74
CA GLY A 305 -12.02 -3.91 -24.55
C GLY A 305 -12.53 -3.28 -23.25
N LEU A 306 -12.47 -1.95 -23.12
CA LEU A 306 -13.00 -1.24 -21.94
C LEU A 306 -14.53 -1.34 -21.84
N LEU A 307 -15.26 -1.23 -22.96
CA LEU A 307 -16.70 -1.45 -22.99
C LEU A 307 -17.07 -2.86 -22.56
N TYR A 308 -16.38 -3.87 -23.09
CA TYR A 308 -16.60 -5.27 -22.73
C TYR A 308 -16.34 -5.50 -21.23
N LEU A 309 -15.20 -5.01 -20.71
CA LEU A 309 -14.87 -5.09 -19.29
C LEU A 309 -15.95 -4.44 -18.42
N GLY A 310 -16.43 -3.25 -18.81
CA GLY A 310 -17.54 -2.56 -18.15
C GLY A 310 -18.80 -3.42 -18.04
N ILE A 311 -19.22 -4.06 -19.14
CA ILE A 311 -20.40 -4.96 -19.16
C ILE A 311 -20.20 -6.16 -18.24
N THR A 312 -19.06 -6.86 -18.34
CA THR A 312 -18.79 -8.02 -17.48
C THR A 312 -18.77 -7.67 -16.00
N MET A 313 -18.29 -6.47 -15.66
CA MET A 313 -18.16 -6.01 -14.29
C MET A 313 -19.50 -5.57 -13.71
N GLU A 314 -20.30 -4.85 -14.47
CA GLU A 314 -21.67 -4.48 -14.10
C GLU A 314 -22.52 -5.73 -13.83
N ARG A 315 -22.40 -6.76 -14.69
CA ARG A 315 -23.04 -8.06 -14.48
C ARG A 315 -22.59 -8.73 -13.18
N LYS A 316 -21.29 -8.75 -12.88
CA LYS A 316 -20.78 -9.31 -11.62
C LYS A 316 -21.32 -8.56 -10.41
N MET A 317 -21.33 -7.23 -10.42
CA MET A 317 -21.85 -6.42 -9.32
C MET A 317 -23.35 -6.63 -9.08
N ILE A 318 -24.15 -6.81 -10.15
CA ILE A 318 -25.58 -7.10 -10.03
C ILE A 318 -25.79 -8.47 -9.37
N VAL A 319 -25.07 -9.50 -9.85
CA VAL A 319 -25.15 -10.86 -9.29
C VAL A 319 -24.71 -10.91 -7.83
N GLU A 320 -23.67 -10.15 -7.46
CA GLU A 320 -23.17 -10.10 -6.08
C GLU A 320 -24.16 -9.39 -5.15
N LYS A 321 -24.76 -8.28 -5.59
CA LYS A 321 -25.86 -7.61 -4.86
C LYS A 321 -27.10 -8.49 -4.70
N GLU A 322 -27.45 -9.28 -5.71
CA GLU A 322 -28.56 -10.24 -5.60
C GLU A 322 -28.25 -11.34 -4.59
N LYS A 323 -27.02 -11.86 -4.57
CA LYS A 323 -26.56 -12.83 -3.56
C LYS A 323 -26.57 -12.27 -2.15
N GLU A 324 -26.14 -11.03 -1.95
CA GLU A 324 -26.20 -10.38 -0.63
C GLU A 324 -27.63 -10.20 -0.16
N LYS A 325 -28.54 -9.74 -1.03
CA LYS A 325 -29.98 -9.64 -0.71
C LYS A 325 -30.58 -10.98 -0.31
N LEU A 326 -30.26 -12.05 -1.04
CA LEU A 326 -30.71 -13.40 -0.71
C LEU A 326 -30.18 -13.88 0.65
N LYS A 327 -28.94 -13.58 0.99
CA LYS A 327 -28.36 -13.88 2.31
C LYS A 327 -29.02 -13.09 3.44
N GLU A 328 -29.29 -11.80 3.22
CA GLU A 328 -30.00 -10.96 4.20
C GLU A 328 -31.45 -11.44 4.41
N GLU A 329 -32.13 -11.86 3.35
CA GLU A 329 -33.47 -12.43 3.44
C GLU A 329 -33.48 -13.79 4.18
N GLN A 330 -32.47 -14.63 3.96
CA GLN A 330 -32.31 -15.89 4.69
C GLN A 330 -32.03 -15.65 6.17
N ALA A 331 -31.11 -14.74 6.51
CA ALA A 331 -30.79 -14.39 7.90
C ALA A 331 -31.99 -13.75 8.63
N LYS A 332 -32.83 -12.99 7.92
CA LYS A 332 -34.10 -12.46 8.48
C LYS A 332 -35.13 -13.56 8.73
N LYS A 333 -35.23 -14.55 7.83
CA LYS A 333 -36.12 -15.70 8.02
C LYS A 333 -35.68 -16.56 9.20
N GLU A 334 -34.40 -16.88 9.32
CA GLU A 334 -33.86 -17.66 10.46
C GLU A 334 -34.14 -16.98 11.81
N LYS A 335 -33.91 -15.66 11.91
CA LYS A 335 -34.26 -14.90 13.13
C LYS A 335 -35.76 -14.89 13.45
N GLN A 336 -36.62 -14.94 12.43
CA GLN A 336 -38.08 -15.03 12.62
C GLN A 336 -38.53 -16.41 13.14
N PHE A 337 -37.85 -17.50 12.77
CA PHE A 337 -38.16 -18.82 13.30
C PHE A 337 -37.74 -18.96 14.78
N GLU A 338 -36.59 -18.42 15.17
CA GLU A 338 -36.14 -18.40 16.58
C GLU A 338 -37.11 -17.63 17.50
N THR A 339 -37.72 -16.54 17.02
CA THR A 339 -38.66 -15.75 17.84
C THR A 339 -40.03 -16.40 18.03
N VAL A 340 -40.42 -17.35 17.16
CA VAL A 340 -41.71 -18.05 17.28
C VAL A 340 -41.60 -19.22 18.28
N GLU A 341 -40.44 -19.86 18.36
CA GLU A 341 -40.16 -20.92 19.34
C GLU A 341 -40.03 -20.37 20.77
N GLU A 342 -39.59 -19.12 20.95
CA GLU A 342 -39.53 -18.44 22.25
C GLU A 342 -40.91 -18.03 22.85
N VAL A 343 -42.01 -18.11 22.09
CA VAL A 343 -43.35 -17.62 22.51
C VAL A 343 -44.34 -18.76 22.86
N ILE A 344 -43.86 -19.97 23.14
CA ILE A 344 -44.68 -21.02 23.77
C ILE A 344 -44.23 -21.19 25.22
N SER A 345 -44.51 -20.20 26.07
CA SER A 345 -44.37 -20.40 27.53
C SER A 345 -45.55 -21.24 28.03
N VAL A 346 -45.35 -22.55 28.17
CA VAL A 346 -46.29 -23.43 28.87
C VAL A 346 -46.32 -23.03 30.33
N GLU A 347 -47.49 -22.65 30.84
CA GLU A 347 -47.65 -22.31 32.26
C GLU A 347 -47.58 -23.63 33.07
N PRO A 348 -46.67 -23.74 34.05
CA PRO A 348 -46.38 -25.02 34.70
C PRO A 348 -47.47 -25.53 35.66
N MET A 349 -48.48 -24.71 35.99
CA MET A 349 -49.61 -25.09 36.83
C MET A 349 -50.80 -24.16 36.60
N GLU A 350 -51.96 -24.71 36.29
CA GLU A 350 -53.21 -23.98 36.01
C GLU A 350 -54.35 -24.61 36.83
N ILE A 351 -55.19 -23.80 37.45
CA ILE A 351 -56.42 -24.26 38.10
C ILE A 351 -57.59 -23.76 37.27
N GLU A 352 -58.30 -24.68 36.64
CA GLU A 352 -59.53 -24.40 35.93
C GLU A 352 -60.73 -24.61 36.86
N ILE A 353 -61.69 -23.69 36.83
CA ILE A 353 -62.87 -23.73 37.68
C ILE A 353 -64.17 -23.62 36.89
N GLY A 354 -65.19 -24.37 37.34
CA GLY A 354 -66.57 -24.22 36.90
C GLY A 354 -67.23 -22.95 37.40
N TYR A 355 -68.34 -22.57 36.78
CA TYR A 355 -69.01 -21.27 36.96
C TYR A 355 -69.41 -20.93 38.42
N ASN A 356 -69.84 -21.92 39.22
CA ASN A 356 -70.27 -21.64 40.60
C ASN A 356 -69.10 -21.40 41.57
N LEU A 357 -67.86 -21.67 41.15
CA LEU A 357 -66.66 -21.48 41.96
C LEU A 357 -66.02 -20.09 41.77
N ILE A 358 -66.48 -19.31 40.77
CA ILE A 358 -65.99 -17.95 40.49
C ILE A 358 -66.07 -17.03 41.72
N PRO A 359 -67.15 -17.02 42.52
CA PRO A 359 -67.24 -16.15 43.71
C PRO A 359 -66.16 -16.42 44.77
N ILE A 360 -65.58 -17.62 44.79
CA ILE A 360 -64.51 -18.01 45.74
C ILE A 360 -63.14 -17.45 45.30
N VAL A 361 -63.00 -17.12 44.02
CA VAL A 361 -61.78 -16.54 43.44
C VAL A 361 -61.81 -15.02 43.45
N ASP A 362 -62.99 -14.44 43.22
CA ASP A 362 -63.17 -13.00 43.11
C ASP A 362 -63.17 -12.30 44.48
N LYS A 363 -62.11 -11.53 44.76
CA LYS A 363 -61.97 -10.75 46.00
C LYS A 363 -63.08 -9.72 46.19
N SER A 364 -63.68 -9.22 45.11
CA SER A 364 -64.77 -8.25 45.20
C SER A 364 -66.07 -8.87 45.72
N GLN A 365 -66.21 -10.20 45.61
CA GLN A 365 -67.33 -10.99 46.11
C GLN A 365 -67.04 -11.67 47.45
N GLY A 366 -65.90 -11.36 48.08
CA GLY A 366 -65.48 -11.97 49.34
C GLY A 366 -64.71 -13.30 49.19
N GLY A 367 -64.28 -13.66 47.98
CA GLY A 367 -63.47 -14.84 47.72
C GLY A 367 -62.06 -14.76 48.32
N ASP A 368 -61.57 -15.89 48.85
CA ASP A 368 -60.26 -15.99 49.53
C ASP A 368 -59.26 -16.96 48.86
N LEU A 369 -59.63 -17.57 47.72
CA LEU A 369 -58.83 -18.64 47.09
C LEU A 369 -57.40 -18.17 46.72
N VAL A 370 -57.28 -16.98 46.15
CA VAL A 370 -55.99 -16.40 45.75
C VAL A 370 -55.06 -16.24 46.96
N ASP A 371 -55.60 -15.88 48.12
CA ASP A 371 -54.81 -15.70 49.35
C ASP A 371 -54.48 -17.05 50.00
N ARG A 372 -55.39 -18.03 49.93
CA ARG A 372 -55.11 -19.43 50.35
C ARG A 372 -54.00 -20.05 49.52
N ILE A 373 -53.99 -19.86 48.20
CA ILE A 373 -52.93 -20.36 47.31
C ILE A 373 -51.58 -19.77 47.72
N LYS A 374 -51.50 -18.48 48.04
CA LYS A 374 -50.25 -17.85 48.53
C LYS A 374 -49.77 -18.47 49.84
N LEU A 375 -50.69 -18.76 50.77
CA LEU A 375 -50.36 -19.42 52.03
C LEU A 375 -49.86 -20.84 51.82
N VAL A 376 -50.52 -21.63 50.96
CA VAL A 376 -50.11 -23.01 50.61
C VAL A 376 -48.72 -23.01 49.97
N ARG A 377 -48.48 -22.13 48.99
CA ARG A 377 -47.16 -21.99 48.34
C ARG A 377 -46.06 -21.65 49.35
N SER A 378 -46.35 -20.75 50.28
CA SER A 378 -45.40 -20.34 51.33
C SER A 378 -45.14 -21.46 52.35
N ARG A 379 -46.17 -22.26 52.68
CA ARG A 379 -46.05 -23.43 53.55
C ARG A 379 -45.22 -24.53 52.88
N ILE A 380 -45.51 -24.88 51.62
CA ILE A 380 -44.75 -25.87 50.84
C ILE A 380 -43.27 -25.47 50.73
N ALA A 381 -43.00 -24.19 50.48
CA ALA A 381 -41.63 -23.68 50.43
C ALA A 381 -40.89 -23.83 51.78
N ARG A 382 -41.60 -23.71 52.91
CA ARG A 382 -41.01 -23.82 54.25
C ARG A 382 -40.87 -25.27 54.73
N GLU A 383 -41.84 -26.12 54.44
CA GLU A 383 -41.88 -27.52 54.91
C GLU A 383 -41.08 -28.46 54.01
N LEU A 384 -41.14 -28.28 52.68
CA LEU A 384 -40.50 -29.16 51.70
C LEU A 384 -39.27 -28.53 51.03
N GLY A 385 -39.01 -27.23 51.23
CA GLY A 385 -37.90 -26.53 50.59
C GLY A 385 -38.11 -26.27 49.08
N VAL A 386 -39.30 -26.56 48.55
CA VAL A 386 -39.61 -26.46 47.11
C VAL A 386 -40.33 -25.16 46.79
N ARG A 387 -39.82 -24.39 45.83
CA ARG A 387 -40.47 -23.17 45.35
C ARG A 387 -41.55 -23.51 44.30
N VAL A 388 -42.81 -23.49 44.71
CA VAL A 388 -43.96 -23.73 43.80
C VAL A 388 -44.07 -22.58 42.78
N PRO A 389 -44.17 -22.86 41.45
CA PRO A 389 -44.35 -21.84 40.42
C PRO A 389 -45.65 -21.03 40.60
N PRO A 390 -45.82 -19.89 39.90
CA PRO A 390 -47.10 -19.19 39.89
C PRO A 390 -48.21 -20.12 39.35
N ILE A 391 -49.35 -20.12 40.02
CA ILE A 391 -50.52 -20.90 39.64
C ILE A 391 -51.50 -19.93 38.98
N ARG A 392 -51.85 -20.17 37.71
CA ARG A 392 -52.88 -19.40 37.03
C ARG A 392 -54.25 -19.96 37.36
N ILE A 393 -55.26 -19.10 37.48
CA ILE A 393 -56.64 -19.52 37.69
C ILE A 393 -57.44 -19.08 36.47
N ARG A 394 -58.22 -19.98 35.90
CA ARG A 394 -59.02 -19.73 34.70
C ARG A 394 -60.42 -20.31 34.87
N ASP A 395 -61.41 -19.61 34.34
CA ASP A 395 -62.76 -20.15 34.19
C ASP A 395 -62.82 -21.07 32.96
N ASN A 396 -63.35 -22.29 33.15
CA ASN A 396 -63.60 -23.20 32.04
C ASN A 396 -65.09 -23.55 31.99
N VAL A 397 -65.73 -23.08 30.93
CA VAL A 397 -67.17 -23.28 30.65
C VAL A 397 -67.49 -24.75 30.33
N SER A 398 -66.48 -25.56 30.03
CA SER A 398 -66.62 -26.99 29.72
C SER A 398 -66.66 -27.89 30.96
N LEU A 399 -66.33 -27.35 32.14
CA LEU A 399 -66.40 -28.08 33.42
C LEU A 399 -67.81 -28.02 34.00
N ASP A 400 -68.18 -29.03 34.79
CA ASP A 400 -69.42 -28.98 35.55
C ASP A 400 -69.40 -27.77 36.52
N PRO A 401 -70.56 -27.17 36.85
CA PRO A 401 -70.59 -25.90 37.59
C PRO A 401 -69.84 -25.89 38.93
N ASN A 402 -69.71 -27.04 39.60
CA ASN A 402 -69.02 -27.21 40.89
C ASN A 402 -67.69 -27.98 40.75
N GLU A 403 -67.17 -28.16 39.54
CA GLU A 403 -65.96 -28.92 39.26
C GLU A 403 -64.73 -28.01 39.12
N TYR A 404 -63.55 -28.55 39.45
CA TYR A 404 -62.27 -27.90 39.23
C TYR A 404 -61.22 -28.91 38.75
N VAL A 405 -60.25 -28.44 37.98
CA VAL A 405 -59.10 -29.23 37.47
C VAL A 405 -57.81 -28.47 37.77
N ILE A 406 -56.71 -29.18 38.06
CA ILE A 406 -55.36 -28.64 38.37
C ILE A 406 -54.33 -29.22 37.41
#